data_AF-A0A2E8W9W3-F1
#
_entry.id   AF-A0A2E8W9W3-F1
#
_cell.length_a   1.000
_cell.length_b   1.000
_cell.length_c   1.000
_cell.angle_alpha   90.00
_cell.angle_beta   90.00
_cell.angle_gamma   90.00
#
_symmetry.space_group_name_H-M   'P 1'
#
loop_
_entity.id
_entity.type
_entity.pdbx_description
1 polymer ?
#
loop_
_entity_poly.entity_id
_entity_poly.type
_entity_poly.pdbx_seq_one_letter_code
_entity_poly.pdbx_strand_id
1 'polypeptide(L)'
;MPEEESDVLVNELRTRVERLELLLMIGRMMHATSDQEELINSIALAVGHYLDADRCSVFFHDREADELYTHLAVRTDGQVDDAILALEGQQIRIRADEGIAGSVFQSSEVLNVQDTRTNDRFTGGVDNKTGYETRSILCVPLKNRRDRNIGVLQLLNKQADPGYFTADDEIFVGELVEQIGDLMELILKRNDLEKRNARLEEQMQELSSIEYLVGDRTAINAVFRHNRRIHYWTGVAGLFLLALMAVTSIGMVHYDPWRKVMLAMHTGTIFGLGHRYYYFTDTVSILTLLICLSGLLMYVYPPLNRWLKRKKDQILKDKMRAAAEQAARERGQNGSS
;
A
#
# COMPACT_ATOMS: atom_id res chain seq x y z
N MET A 1 -12.55 50.51 -33.71
CA MET A 1 -12.22 49.14 -33.26
C MET A 1 -13.35 48.26 -33.79
N PRO A 2 -13.04 47.20 -34.55
CA PRO A 2 -13.95 46.56 -35.50
C PRO A 2 -14.93 45.64 -34.76
N GLU A 3 -16.20 45.64 -35.13
CA GLU A 3 -17.22 44.77 -34.51
C GLU A 3 -16.83 43.28 -34.61
N GLU A 4 -16.23 42.83 -35.72
CA GLU A 4 -15.73 41.46 -35.87
C GLU A 4 -14.61 41.09 -34.88
N GLU A 5 -13.69 42.00 -34.58
CA GLU A 5 -12.60 41.76 -33.62
C GLU A 5 -13.14 41.73 -32.19
N SER A 6 -14.20 42.49 -31.92
CA SER A 6 -14.92 42.47 -30.64
C SER A 6 -15.71 41.17 -30.47
N ASP A 7 -16.39 40.68 -31.51
CA ASP A 7 -17.20 39.47 -31.44
C ASP A 7 -16.35 38.21 -31.30
N VAL A 8 -15.21 38.13 -32.01
CA VAL A 8 -14.24 37.05 -31.84
C VAL A 8 -13.69 37.02 -30.41
N LEU A 9 -13.31 38.19 -29.88
CA LEU A 9 -12.80 38.30 -28.52
C LEU A 9 -13.86 37.93 -27.48
N VAL A 10 -15.11 38.35 -27.67
CA VAL A 10 -16.24 38.01 -26.78
C VAL A 10 -16.52 36.51 -26.79
N ASN A 11 -16.50 35.87 -27.97
CA ASN A 11 -16.66 34.42 -28.05
C ASN A 11 -15.52 33.67 -27.39
N GLU A 12 -14.26 34.09 -27.60
CA GLU A 12 -13.12 33.44 -26.94
C GLU A 12 -13.17 33.59 -25.41
N LEU A 13 -13.55 34.78 -24.92
CA LEU A 13 -13.79 35.01 -23.49
C LEU A 13 -14.91 34.12 -22.95
N ARG A 14 -16.00 33.98 -23.70
CA ARG A 14 -17.13 33.13 -23.32
C ARG A 14 -16.70 31.67 -23.19
N THR A 15 -16.00 31.12 -24.19
CA THR A 15 -15.49 29.74 -24.14
C THR A 15 -14.55 29.53 -22.95
N ARG A 16 -13.66 30.50 -22.66
CA ARG A 16 -12.78 30.44 -21.49
C ARG A 16 -13.54 30.45 -20.17
N VAL A 17 -14.59 31.27 -20.05
CA VAL A 17 -15.45 31.31 -18.86
C VAL A 17 -16.17 29.98 -18.67
N GLU A 18 -16.78 29.45 -19.73
CA GLU A 18 -17.50 28.17 -19.69
C GLU A 18 -16.56 27.01 -19.31
N ARG A 19 -15.32 27.00 -19.84
CA ARG A 19 -14.29 26.03 -19.45
C ARG A 19 -13.94 26.13 -17.96
N LEU A 20 -13.76 27.34 -17.44
CA LEU A 20 -13.46 27.56 -16.02
C LEU A 20 -14.62 27.15 -15.11
N GLU A 21 -15.86 27.39 -15.52
CA GLU A 21 -17.05 26.97 -14.79
C GLU A 21 -17.13 25.45 -14.66
N LEU A 22 -16.88 24.73 -15.76
CA LEU A 22 -16.86 23.26 -15.76
C LEU A 22 -15.75 22.71 -14.86
N LEU A 23 -14.54 23.27 -14.93
CA LEU A 23 -13.43 22.90 -14.04
C LEU A 23 -13.73 23.16 -12.56
N LEU A 24 -14.35 24.30 -12.25
CA LEU A 24 -14.74 24.63 -10.88
C LEU A 24 -15.83 23.70 -10.37
N MET A 25 -16.80 23.34 -11.22
CA MET A 25 -17.83 22.37 -10.88
C MET A 25 -17.21 21.00 -10.58
N ILE A 26 -16.31 20.53 -11.44
CA ILE A 26 -15.53 19.31 -11.24
C ILE A 26 -14.71 19.38 -9.94
N GLY A 27 -14.06 20.52 -9.69
CA GLY A 27 -13.29 20.75 -8.46
C GLY A 27 -14.14 20.68 -7.20
N ARG A 28 -15.39 21.16 -7.24
CA ARG A 28 -16.34 21.02 -6.12
C ARG A 28 -16.78 19.57 -5.93
N MET A 29 -17.05 18.83 -7.01
CA MET A 29 -17.45 17.42 -6.95
C MET A 29 -16.37 16.56 -6.28
N MET A 30 -15.08 16.82 -6.57
CA MET A 30 -13.96 16.13 -5.91
C MET A 30 -14.00 16.17 -4.38
N HIS A 31 -14.42 17.31 -3.82
CA HIS A 31 -14.44 17.50 -2.37
C HIS A 31 -15.73 16.99 -1.72
N ALA A 32 -16.81 16.86 -2.49
CA ALA A 32 -18.11 16.45 -1.99
C ALA A 32 -18.25 14.92 -1.91
N THR A 33 -17.62 14.19 -2.83
CA THR A 33 -17.83 12.75 -2.98
C THR A 33 -16.61 11.96 -2.48
N SER A 34 -16.84 11.07 -1.51
CA SER A 34 -15.81 10.12 -1.05
C SER A 34 -15.70 8.93 -1.99
N ASP A 35 -16.81 8.53 -2.62
CA ASP A 35 -16.84 7.49 -3.63
C ASP A 35 -16.21 7.97 -4.94
N GLN A 36 -15.20 7.25 -5.37
CA GLN A 36 -14.43 7.56 -6.55
C GLN A 36 -15.17 7.23 -7.84
N GLU A 37 -15.92 6.13 -7.86
CA GLU A 37 -16.65 5.72 -9.07
C GLU A 37 -17.76 6.74 -9.35
N GLU A 38 -18.47 7.16 -8.29
CA GLU A 38 -19.46 8.23 -8.35
C GLU A 38 -18.86 9.56 -8.85
N LEU A 39 -17.64 9.90 -8.42
CA LEU A 39 -16.94 11.10 -8.87
C LEU A 39 -16.59 11.04 -10.37
N ILE A 40 -16.03 9.92 -10.84
CA ILE A 40 -15.70 9.72 -12.26
C ILE A 40 -16.96 9.87 -13.11
N ASN A 41 -18.05 9.24 -12.69
CA ASN A 41 -19.34 9.31 -13.39
C ASN A 41 -19.91 10.73 -13.40
N SER A 42 -19.82 11.45 -12.28
CA SER A 42 -20.29 12.83 -12.17
C SER A 42 -19.52 13.78 -13.11
N ILE A 43 -18.21 13.55 -13.26
CA ILE A 43 -17.38 14.31 -14.22
C ILE A 43 -17.80 13.98 -15.65
N ALA A 44 -17.95 12.69 -15.99
CA ALA A 44 -18.39 12.26 -17.31
C ALA A 44 -19.76 12.86 -17.65
N LEU A 45 -20.71 12.84 -16.71
CA LEU A 45 -22.04 13.46 -16.85
C LEU A 45 -21.96 14.96 -17.06
N ALA A 46 -21.13 15.68 -16.30
CA ALA A 46 -20.96 17.12 -16.46
C ALA A 46 -20.42 17.48 -17.85
N VAL A 47 -19.44 16.73 -18.35
CA VAL A 47 -18.89 16.93 -19.70
C VAL A 47 -19.92 16.56 -20.77
N GLY A 48 -20.64 15.46 -20.59
CA GLY A 48 -21.70 15.01 -21.50
C GLY A 48 -22.82 16.02 -21.62
N HIS A 49 -23.30 16.58 -20.49
CA HIS A 49 -24.31 17.63 -20.46
C HIS A 49 -23.83 18.89 -21.16
N TYR A 50 -22.60 19.32 -20.89
CA TYR A 50 -22.07 20.55 -21.47
C TYR A 50 -21.97 20.45 -22.99
N LEU A 51 -21.58 19.27 -23.51
CA LEU A 51 -21.47 19.00 -24.94
C LEU A 51 -22.75 18.48 -25.56
N ASP A 52 -23.85 18.43 -24.82
CA ASP A 52 -25.15 17.95 -25.29
C ASP A 52 -25.07 16.55 -25.95
N ALA A 53 -24.29 15.66 -25.35
CA ALA A 53 -24.20 14.26 -25.74
C ALA A 53 -25.30 13.44 -25.04
N ASP A 54 -25.83 12.41 -25.69
CA ASP A 54 -26.78 11.48 -25.06
C ASP A 54 -26.09 10.58 -24.02
N ARG A 55 -24.83 10.21 -24.28
CA ARG A 55 -24.01 9.44 -23.34
C ARG A 55 -22.59 9.96 -23.32
N CYS A 56 -21.99 9.86 -22.15
CA CYS A 56 -20.58 10.12 -21.94
C CYS A 56 -20.00 8.97 -21.12
N SER A 57 -18.91 8.38 -21.58
CA SER A 57 -18.26 7.24 -20.95
C SER A 57 -16.77 7.45 -20.87
N VAL A 58 -16.19 7.10 -19.72
CA VAL A 58 -14.74 7.10 -19.52
C VAL A 58 -14.27 5.65 -19.49
N PHE A 59 -13.37 5.32 -20.39
CA PHE A 59 -12.68 4.03 -20.44
C PHE A 59 -11.29 4.18 -19.84
N PHE A 60 -10.92 3.28 -18.95
CA PHE A 60 -9.58 3.17 -18.39
C PHE A 60 -8.86 1.94 -18.92
N HIS A 61 -7.53 2.02 -19.04
CA HIS A 61 -6.72 0.88 -19.47
C HIS A 61 -6.40 -0.06 -18.31
N ASP A 62 -6.88 -1.28 -18.41
CA ASP A 62 -6.44 -2.41 -17.61
C ASP A 62 -5.19 -3.02 -18.26
N ARG A 63 -4.02 -2.79 -17.64
CA ARG A 63 -2.74 -3.27 -18.16
C ARG A 63 -2.55 -4.78 -18.03
N GLU A 64 -3.28 -5.45 -17.14
CA GLU A 64 -3.13 -6.90 -16.94
C GLU A 64 -3.87 -7.68 -18.01
N ALA A 65 -5.09 -7.25 -18.34
CA ALA A 65 -5.93 -7.86 -19.37
C ALA A 65 -5.70 -7.29 -20.78
N ASP A 66 -5.03 -6.14 -20.89
CA ASP A 66 -4.94 -5.32 -22.12
C ASP A 66 -6.31 -4.94 -22.69
N GLU A 67 -7.19 -4.51 -21.78
CA GLU A 67 -8.57 -4.13 -22.06
C GLU A 67 -8.84 -2.69 -21.65
N LEU A 68 -9.82 -2.07 -22.31
CA LEU A 68 -10.43 -0.83 -21.90
C LEU A 68 -11.74 -1.14 -21.17
N TYR A 69 -11.90 -0.60 -19.96
CA TYR A 69 -13.08 -0.81 -19.14
C TYR A 69 -13.71 0.51 -18.67
N THR A 70 -15.03 0.56 -18.57
CA THR A 70 -15.75 1.69 -17.94
C THR A 70 -16.03 1.40 -16.46
N HIS A 71 -16.10 2.43 -15.59
CA HIS A 71 -16.61 2.23 -14.22
C HIS A 71 -18.14 2.17 -14.20
N LEU A 72 -18.80 3.08 -14.92
CA LEU A 72 -20.23 3.02 -15.23
C LEU A 72 -20.46 3.83 -16.51
N ALA A 73 -21.26 3.32 -17.43
CA ALA A 73 -21.73 4.11 -18.57
C ALA A 73 -23.10 4.68 -18.21
N VAL A 74 -23.14 5.99 -17.93
CA VAL A 74 -24.36 6.70 -17.54
C VAL A 74 -24.85 7.54 -18.71
N ARG A 75 -26.16 7.56 -18.93
CA ARG A 75 -26.79 8.52 -19.83
C ARG A 75 -26.76 9.91 -19.22
N THR A 76 -26.71 10.95 -20.04
CA THR A 76 -26.71 12.32 -19.53
C THR A 76 -28.00 12.69 -18.79
N ASP A 77 -29.11 11.99 -18.96
CA ASP A 77 -30.31 12.17 -18.14
C ASP A 77 -30.19 11.57 -16.71
N GLY A 78 -29.03 11.01 -16.36
CA GLY A 78 -28.75 10.40 -15.07
C GLY A 78 -29.25 8.96 -14.93
N GLN A 79 -29.87 8.39 -15.96
CA GLN A 79 -30.29 7.01 -15.96
C GLN A 79 -29.12 6.08 -16.36
N VAL A 80 -29.11 4.88 -15.78
CA VAL A 80 -28.23 3.80 -16.19
C VAL A 80 -29.07 2.80 -16.95
N ASP A 81 -28.62 2.37 -18.13
CA ASP A 81 -29.38 1.39 -18.90
C ASP A 81 -29.36 0.02 -18.21
N ASP A 82 -30.52 -0.62 -18.14
CA ASP A 82 -30.68 -1.96 -17.59
C ASP A 82 -29.72 -2.97 -18.24
N ALA A 83 -29.42 -2.79 -19.53
CA ALA A 83 -28.51 -3.64 -20.26
C ALA A 83 -27.05 -3.52 -19.79
N ILE A 84 -26.63 -2.34 -19.30
CA ILE A 84 -25.30 -2.13 -18.70
C ILE A 84 -25.26 -2.72 -17.30
N LEU A 85 -26.33 -2.56 -16.52
CA LEU A 85 -26.47 -3.17 -15.20
C LEU A 85 -26.48 -4.71 -15.25
N ALA A 86 -26.91 -5.29 -16.38
CA ALA A 86 -26.89 -6.72 -16.63
C ALA A 86 -25.51 -7.27 -17.03
N LEU A 87 -24.54 -6.41 -17.33
CA LEU A 87 -23.16 -6.84 -17.64
C LEU A 87 -22.45 -7.32 -16.37
N GLU A 88 -21.51 -8.25 -16.54
CA GLU A 88 -20.64 -8.69 -15.45
C GLU A 88 -19.83 -7.52 -14.91
N GLY A 89 -19.90 -7.31 -13.60
CA GLY A 89 -19.28 -6.16 -12.94
C GLY A 89 -19.94 -4.82 -13.22
N GLN A 90 -21.03 -4.76 -14.00
CA GLN A 90 -21.72 -3.52 -14.43
C GLN A 90 -20.83 -2.59 -15.28
N GLN A 91 -19.90 -3.18 -16.03
CA GLN A 91 -18.89 -2.47 -16.81
C GLN A 91 -18.89 -2.89 -18.28
N ILE A 92 -18.60 -1.94 -19.16
CA ILE A 92 -18.32 -2.24 -20.57
C ILE A 92 -16.83 -2.53 -20.67
N ARG A 93 -16.45 -3.71 -21.17
CA ARG A 93 -15.07 -4.11 -21.44
C ARG A 93 -14.88 -4.43 -22.92
N ILE A 94 -13.83 -3.86 -23.52
CA ILE A 94 -13.41 -4.07 -24.90
C ILE A 94 -11.89 -4.22 -24.94
N ARG A 95 -11.34 -4.86 -25.97
CA ARG A 95 -9.88 -4.94 -26.12
C ARG A 95 -9.29 -3.56 -26.38
N ALA A 96 -8.05 -3.33 -25.95
CA ALA A 96 -7.36 -2.05 -26.16
C ALA A 96 -7.09 -1.71 -27.64
N ASP A 97 -7.25 -2.69 -28.55
CA ASP A 97 -7.11 -2.54 -30.00
C ASP A 97 -8.45 -2.53 -30.76
N GLU A 98 -9.57 -2.61 -30.05
CA GLU A 98 -10.89 -2.80 -30.66
C GLU A 98 -11.70 -1.50 -30.73
N GLY A 99 -12.35 -1.29 -31.87
CA GLY A 99 -13.32 -0.24 -32.04
C GLY A 99 -12.72 1.18 -32.07
N ILE A 100 -13.59 2.17 -31.92
CA ILE A 100 -13.22 3.58 -31.89
C ILE A 100 -12.37 3.91 -30.66
N ALA A 101 -12.78 3.42 -29.49
CA ALA A 101 -12.08 3.65 -28.24
C ALA A 101 -10.67 3.03 -28.25
N GLY A 102 -10.51 1.80 -28.74
CA GLY A 102 -9.19 1.18 -28.91
C GLY A 102 -8.31 1.92 -29.92
N SER A 103 -8.89 2.35 -31.05
CA SER A 103 -8.18 3.14 -32.06
C SER A 103 -7.61 4.44 -31.48
N VAL A 104 -8.43 5.21 -30.76
CA VAL A 104 -8.00 6.46 -30.08
C VAL A 104 -7.02 6.18 -28.95
N PHE A 105 -7.20 5.08 -28.22
CA PHE A 105 -6.28 4.69 -27.17
C PHE A 105 -4.86 4.44 -27.71
N GLN A 106 -4.75 3.73 -28.84
CA GLN A 106 -3.49 3.42 -29.50
C GLN A 106 -2.85 4.60 -30.21
N SER A 107 -3.62 5.34 -31.01
CA SER A 107 -3.08 6.46 -31.78
C SER A 107 -2.80 7.67 -30.90
N SER A 108 -3.49 7.80 -29.76
CA SER A 108 -3.48 9.01 -28.94
C SER A 108 -3.90 10.27 -29.71
N GLU A 109 -4.73 10.07 -30.73
CA GLU A 109 -5.33 11.10 -31.59
C GLU A 109 -6.84 11.10 -31.42
N VAL A 110 -7.45 12.30 -31.47
CA VAL A 110 -8.90 12.46 -31.38
C VAL A 110 -9.58 11.86 -32.61
N LEU A 111 -10.74 11.25 -32.41
CA LEU A 111 -11.59 10.77 -33.49
C LEU A 111 -13.01 11.33 -33.33
N ASN A 112 -13.41 12.18 -34.28
CA ASN A 112 -14.77 12.69 -34.42
C ASN A 112 -15.47 11.99 -35.59
N VAL A 113 -16.46 11.15 -35.28
CA VAL A 113 -17.23 10.35 -36.23
C VAL A 113 -18.65 10.89 -36.29
N GLN A 114 -19.00 11.51 -37.41
CA GLN A 114 -20.33 12.07 -37.62
C GLN A 114 -21.40 11.01 -37.86
N ASP A 115 -21.04 9.90 -38.52
CA ASP A 115 -21.92 8.77 -38.79
C ASP A 115 -21.16 7.44 -38.66
N THR A 116 -21.46 6.68 -37.61
CA THR A 116 -20.83 5.38 -37.31
C THR A 116 -20.97 4.36 -38.43
N ARG A 117 -22.05 4.43 -39.22
CA ARG A 117 -22.31 3.49 -40.33
C ARG A 117 -21.33 3.65 -41.48
N THR A 118 -20.65 4.78 -41.54
CA THR A 118 -19.66 5.11 -42.57
C THR A 118 -18.22 4.91 -42.10
N ASN A 119 -18.02 4.51 -40.85
CA ASN A 119 -16.69 4.39 -40.25
C ASN A 119 -16.30 2.92 -39.99
N ASP A 120 -15.33 2.42 -40.76
CA ASP A 120 -14.86 1.02 -40.67
C ASP A 120 -14.29 0.64 -39.29
N ARG A 121 -13.88 1.61 -38.48
CA ARG A 121 -13.34 1.37 -37.13
C ARG A 121 -14.46 1.14 -36.10
N PHE A 122 -15.72 1.39 -36.45
CA PHE A 122 -16.84 1.12 -35.57
C PHE A 122 -17.26 -0.36 -35.68
N THR A 123 -17.19 -1.11 -34.57
CA THR A 123 -17.47 -2.56 -34.56
C THR A 123 -18.91 -2.91 -34.17
N GLY A 124 -19.67 -1.98 -33.57
CA GLY A 124 -21.03 -2.22 -33.08
C GLY A 124 -21.16 -3.31 -32.01
N GLY A 125 -20.05 -3.84 -31.48
CA GLY A 125 -20.08 -4.97 -30.54
C GLY A 125 -20.78 -4.64 -29.22
N VAL A 126 -20.61 -3.41 -28.72
CA VAL A 126 -21.27 -2.91 -27.50
C VAL A 126 -22.75 -2.62 -27.77
N ASP A 127 -23.08 -1.98 -28.88
CA ASP A 127 -24.44 -1.69 -29.33
C ASP A 127 -25.27 -2.98 -29.44
N ASN A 128 -24.73 -4.02 -30.06
CA ASN A 128 -25.39 -5.32 -30.19
C ASN A 128 -25.69 -6.00 -28.83
N LYS A 129 -24.81 -5.81 -27.83
CA LYS A 129 -24.98 -6.38 -26.49
C LYS A 129 -25.97 -5.57 -25.64
N THR A 130 -25.99 -4.25 -25.83
CA THR A 130 -26.76 -3.33 -24.99
C THR A 130 -28.10 -2.91 -25.59
N GLY A 131 -28.31 -3.14 -26.89
CA GLY A 131 -29.45 -2.62 -27.64
C GLY A 131 -29.39 -1.12 -27.89
N TYR A 132 -28.27 -0.46 -27.60
CA TYR A 132 -28.07 0.95 -27.88
C TYR A 132 -27.71 1.17 -29.35
N GLU A 133 -28.15 2.28 -29.94
CA GLU A 133 -27.81 2.68 -31.31
C GLU A 133 -26.91 3.92 -31.30
N THR A 134 -25.63 3.71 -31.59
CA THR A 134 -24.65 4.78 -31.69
C THR A 134 -24.61 5.32 -33.11
N ARG A 135 -24.94 6.61 -33.29
CA ARG A 135 -25.01 7.33 -34.57
C ARG A 135 -23.81 8.26 -34.78
N SER A 136 -23.44 9.04 -33.76
CA SER A 136 -22.27 9.93 -33.79
C SER A 136 -21.40 9.72 -32.55
N ILE A 137 -20.08 9.89 -32.70
CA ILE A 137 -19.07 9.65 -31.65
C ILE A 137 -18.02 10.75 -31.67
N LEU A 138 -17.73 11.34 -30.51
CA LEU A 138 -16.49 12.09 -30.28
C LEU A 138 -15.68 11.33 -29.24
N CYS A 139 -14.50 10.83 -29.63
CA CYS A 139 -13.63 10.07 -28.75
C CYS A 139 -12.27 10.73 -28.65
N VAL A 140 -11.85 11.00 -27.42
CA VAL A 140 -10.62 11.75 -27.12
C VAL A 140 -9.74 10.96 -26.15
N PRO A 141 -8.41 10.98 -26.32
CA PRO A 141 -7.49 10.28 -25.43
C PRO A 141 -7.36 11.00 -24.10
N LEU A 142 -7.48 10.31 -22.97
CA LEU A 142 -7.21 10.90 -21.66
C LEU A 142 -5.72 10.82 -21.37
N LYS A 143 -5.01 11.92 -21.59
CA LYS A 143 -3.57 12.02 -21.34
C LYS A 143 -3.30 12.72 -20.01
N ASN A 144 -2.28 12.26 -19.30
CA ASN A 144 -1.77 12.98 -18.13
C ASN A 144 -0.64 13.95 -18.51
N ARG A 145 -0.17 14.76 -17.54
CA ARG A 145 1.00 15.66 -17.71
C ARG A 145 2.28 15.02 -18.26
N ARG A 146 2.39 13.69 -18.25
CA ARG A 146 3.54 12.95 -18.78
C ARG A 146 3.30 12.44 -20.20
N ASP A 147 2.26 12.94 -20.87
CA ASP A 147 1.82 12.54 -22.21
C ASP A 147 1.52 11.02 -22.29
N ARG A 148 1.17 10.41 -21.16
CA ARG A 148 0.76 9.00 -21.13
C ARG A 148 -0.74 8.93 -21.24
N ASN A 149 -1.20 8.14 -22.20
CA ASN A 149 -2.61 7.81 -22.33
C ASN A 149 -3.03 6.87 -21.19
N ILE A 150 -3.95 7.32 -20.34
CA ILE A 150 -4.51 6.56 -19.21
C ILE A 150 -5.86 5.92 -19.55
N GLY A 151 -6.45 6.29 -20.69
CA GLY A 151 -7.79 5.86 -21.07
C GLY A 151 -8.37 6.72 -22.20
N VAL A 152 -9.68 6.62 -22.44
CA VAL A 152 -10.35 7.50 -23.41
C VAL A 152 -11.67 8.02 -22.84
N LEU A 153 -12.03 9.24 -23.23
CA LEU A 153 -13.36 9.80 -22.99
C LEU A 153 -14.14 9.69 -24.30
N GLN A 154 -15.34 9.13 -24.23
CA GLN A 154 -16.18 8.87 -25.38
C GLN A 154 -17.56 9.50 -25.18
N LEU A 155 -17.91 10.41 -26.07
CA LEU A 155 -19.22 11.06 -26.15
C LEU A 155 -20.00 10.45 -27.31
N LEU A 156 -21.25 10.07 -27.07
CA LEU A 156 -22.11 9.42 -28.05
C LEU A 156 -23.34 10.28 -28.31
N ASN A 157 -23.76 10.32 -29.58
CA ASN A 157 -25.02 10.88 -30.04
C ASN A 157 -25.24 12.32 -29.57
N LYS A 158 -24.63 13.30 -30.26
CA LYS A 158 -24.95 14.73 -30.07
C LYS A 158 -26.47 14.94 -30.27
N GLN A 159 -27.10 15.61 -29.31
CA GLN A 159 -28.55 15.87 -29.33
C GLN A 159 -28.88 17.18 -30.07
N ALA A 160 -28.07 18.21 -29.91
CA ALA A 160 -28.17 19.47 -30.63
C ALA A 160 -27.99 19.28 -32.14
N ASP A 161 -28.64 20.14 -32.91
CA ASP A 161 -28.43 20.26 -34.36
C ASP A 161 -26.95 20.61 -34.63
N PRO A 162 -26.26 19.95 -35.59
CA PRO A 162 -26.77 19.05 -36.64
C PRO A 162 -26.86 17.56 -36.30
N GLY A 163 -26.74 17.16 -35.03
CA GLY A 163 -26.77 15.75 -34.59
C GLY A 163 -25.41 15.05 -34.57
N TYR A 164 -24.32 15.80 -34.79
CA TYR A 164 -22.94 15.35 -34.66
C TYR A 164 -22.07 16.42 -33.98
N PHE A 165 -20.94 15.99 -33.42
CA PHE A 165 -20.00 16.88 -32.75
C PHE A 165 -19.26 17.77 -33.75
N THR A 166 -19.17 19.06 -33.48
CA THR A 166 -18.52 20.05 -34.37
C THR A 166 -17.00 20.11 -34.12
N ALA A 167 -16.28 20.86 -34.95
CA ALA A 167 -14.87 21.14 -34.71
C ALA A 167 -14.66 21.96 -33.42
N ASP A 168 -15.62 22.81 -33.06
CA ASP A 168 -15.57 23.58 -31.82
C ASP A 168 -15.74 22.67 -30.60
N ASP A 169 -16.60 21.64 -30.68
CA ASP A 169 -16.72 20.60 -29.65
C ASP A 169 -15.38 19.86 -29.48
N GLU A 170 -14.71 19.52 -30.58
CA GLU A 170 -13.41 18.85 -30.58
C GLU A 170 -12.32 19.70 -29.92
N ILE A 171 -12.23 20.99 -30.27
CA ILE A 171 -11.28 21.94 -29.67
C ILE A 171 -11.56 22.11 -28.18
N PHE A 172 -12.82 22.34 -27.80
CA PHE A 172 -13.22 22.53 -26.42
C PHE A 172 -12.84 21.32 -25.55
N VAL A 173 -13.17 20.11 -26.01
CA VAL A 173 -12.83 18.89 -25.31
C VAL A 173 -11.32 18.68 -25.27
N GLY A 174 -10.63 18.89 -26.39
CA GLY A 174 -9.18 18.77 -26.47
C GLY A 174 -8.45 19.62 -25.41
N GLU A 175 -8.92 20.86 -25.18
CA GLU A 175 -8.36 21.73 -24.14
C GLU A 175 -8.69 21.29 -22.70
N LEU A 176 -9.85 20.66 -22.51
CA LEU A 176 -10.32 20.21 -21.20
C LEU A 176 -9.70 18.86 -20.79
N VAL A 177 -9.39 18.02 -21.77
CA VAL A 177 -8.90 16.65 -21.61
C VAL A 177 -7.61 16.56 -20.81
N GLU A 178 -6.67 17.49 -20.95
CA GLU A 178 -5.45 17.48 -20.14
C GLU A 178 -5.77 17.62 -18.64
N GLN A 179 -6.70 18.53 -18.32
CA GLN A 179 -7.09 18.80 -16.93
C GLN A 179 -7.94 17.66 -16.37
N ILE A 180 -8.85 17.09 -17.17
CA ILE A 180 -9.61 15.89 -16.79
C ILE A 180 -8.68 14.70 -16.65
N GLY A 181 -7.71 14.50 -17.54
CA GLY A 181 -6.77 13.38 -17.51
C GLY A 181 -5.92 13.39 -16.24
N ASP A 182 -5.38 14.54 -15.87
CA ASP A 182 -4.65 14.73 -14.61
C ASP A 182 -5.52 14.42 -13.38
N LEU A 183 -6.76 14.92 -13.42
CA LEU A 183 -7.73 14.72 -12.37
C LEU A 183 -8.10 13.24 -12.21
N MET A 184 -8.38 12.58 -13.33
CA MET A 184 -8.70 11.15 -13.37
C MET A 184 -7.52 10.33 -12.86
N GLU A 185 -6.27 10.67 -13.24
CA GLU A 185 -5.09 10.00 -12.69
C GLU A 185 -4.95 10.21 -11.18
N LEU A 186 -5.22 11.42 -10.68
CA LEU A 186 -5.20 11.71 -9.24
C LEU A 186 -6.23 10.86 -8.50
N ILE A 187 -7.45 10.81 -9.03
CA ILE A 187 -8.55 10.00 -8.51
C ILE A 187 -8.13 8.52 -8.49
N LEU A 188 -7.66 7.95 -9.61
CA LEU A 188 -7.16 6.57 -9.69
C LEU A 188 -6.05 6.26 -8.67
N LYS A 189 -5.08 7.17 -8.51
CA LYS A 189 -4.01 7.02 -7.53
C LYS A 189 -4.51 7.05 -6.09
N ARG A 190 -5.51 7.88 -5.78
CA ARG A 190 -6.12 7.93 -4.44
C ARG A 190 -6.70 6.56 -4.06
N ASN A 191 -7.44 5.91 -4.96
CA ASN A 191 -7.99 4.56 -4.73
C ASN A 191 -6.90 3.54 -4.40
N ASP A 192 -5.83 3.51 -5.20
CA ASP A 192 -4.75 2.57 -5.02
C ASP A 192 -4.04 2.81 -3.68
N LEU A 193 -3.87 4.07 -3.27
CA LEU A 193 -3.35 4.42 -1.94
C LEU A 193 -4.29 3.98 -0.81
N GLU A 194 -5.60 4.18 -0.94
CA GLU A 194 -6.59 3.74 0.06
C GLU A 194 -6.60 2.21 0.20
N LYS A 195 -6.58 1.48 -0.91
CA LYS A 195 -6.47 0.00 -0.91
C LYS A 195 -5.17 -0.47 -0.26
N ARG A 196 -4.05 0.19 -0.54
CA ARG A 196 -2.76 -0.13 0.10
C ARG A 196 -2.77 0.15 1.59
N ASN A 197 -3.36 1.27 2.02
CA ASN A 197 -3.49 1.61 3.44
C ASN A 197 -4.36 0.59 4.17
N ALA A 198 -5.51 0.19 3.59
CA ALA A 198 -6.37 -0.83 4.18
C ALA A 198 -5.64 -2.18 4.34
N ARG A 199 -4.87 -2.60 3.33
CA ARG A 199 -4.02 -3.82 3.42
C ARG A 199 -2.95 -3.69 4.51
N LEU A 200 -2.31 -2.53 4.62
CA LEU A 200 -1.32 -2.29 5.67
C LEU A 200 -1.96 -2.33 7.06
N GLU A 201 -3.16 -1.76 7.22
CA GLU A 201 -3.92 -1.82 8.47
C GLU A 201 -4.30 -3.27 8.83
N GLU A 202 -4.73 -4.07 7.85
CA GLU A 202 -5.00 -5.50 8.03
C GLU A 202 -3.73 -6.26 8.46
N GLN A 203 -2.61 -6.03 7.79
CA GLN A 203 -1.32 -6.61 8.17
C GLN A 203 -0.87 -6.16 9.57
N MET A 204 -1.09 -4.89 9.92
CA MET A 204 -0.79 -4.38 11.26
C MET A 204 -1.69 -5.03 12.32
N GLN A 205 -2.97 -5.25 12.03
CA GLN A 205 -3.87 -5.96 12.93
C GLN A 205 -3.43 -7.42 13.11
N GLU A 206 -3.10 -8.12 12.02
CA GLU A 206 -2.58 -9.48 12.06
C GLU A 206 -1.31 -9.55 12.94
N LEU A 207 -0.32 -8.69 12.66
CA LEU A 207 0.91 -8.59 13.45
C LEU A 207 0.63 -8.24 14.92
N SER A 208 -0.32 -7.35 15.21
CA SER A 208 -0.69 -6.99 16.57
C SER A 208 -1.37 -8.14 17.32
N SER A 209 -2.14 -8.98 16.62
CA SER A 209 -2.74 -10.18 17.20
C SER A 209 -1.69 -11.25 17.49
N ILE A 210 -0.67 -11.38 16.64
CA ILE A 210 0.51 -12.21 16.89
C ILE A 210 1.32 -11.64 18.06
N GLU A 211 1.54 -10.33 18.13
CA GLU A 211 2.22 -9.67 19.25
C GLU A 211 1.42 -9.77 20.55
N TYR A 212 0.08 -9.82 20.49
CA TYR A 212 -0.82 -10.07 21.61
C TYR A 212 -0.80 -11.56 22.05
N LEU A 213 -0.74 -12.51 21.11
CA LEU A 213 -0.59 -13.94 21.37
C LEU A 213 0.80 -14.29 21.94
N VAL A 214 1.86 -13.71 21.39
CA VAL A 214 3.22 -13.72 21.96
C VAL A 214 3.26 -12.90 23.26
N GLY A 215 2.35 -11.94 23.39
CA GLY A 215 2.13 -11.06 24.52
C GLY A 215 1.32 -11.68 25.65
N ASP A 216 0.78 -12.90 25.49
CA ASP A 216 0.30 -13.69 26.64
C ASP A 216 1.51 -14.13 27.46
N ARG A 217 1.92 -13.18 28.30
CA ARG A 217 3.01 -13.20 29.27
C ARG A 217 2.91 -14.36 30.25
N THR A 218 1.94 -15.26 30.16
CA THR A 218 1.85 -16.42 31.06
C THR A 218 2.68 -17.59 30.56
N ALA A 219 2.50 -18.03 29.30
CA ALA A 219 3.15 -19.23 28.76
C ALA A 219 4.65 -19.01 28.55
N ILE A 220 5.03 -17.96 27.83
CA ILE A 220 6.45 -17.66 27.57
C ILE A 220 7.19 -17.33 28.87
N ASN A 221 6.62 -16.53 29.78
CA ASN A 221 7.28 -16.30 31.07
C ASN A 221 7.23 -17.52 31.99
N ALA A 222 6.26 -18.45 31.86
CA ALA A 222 6.28 -19.72 32.58
C ALA A 222 7.44 -20.59 32.09
N VAL A 223 7.62 -20.71 30.78
CA VAL A 223 8.74 -21.44 30.17
C VAL A 223 10.07 -20.79 30.55
N PHE A 224 10.21 -19.47 30.45
CA PHE A 224 11.43 -18.77 30.88
C PHE A 224 11.66 -18.88 32.39
N ARG A 225 10.63 -18.85 33.24
CA ARG A 225 10.78 -19.09 34.69
C ARG A 225 11.21 -20.52 34.98
N HIS A 226 10.65 -21.49 34.27
CA HIS A 226 11.01 -22.89 34.43
C HIS A 226 12.45 -23.14 33.97
N ASN A 227 12.82 -22.63 32.79
CA ASN A 227 14.17 -22.72 32.27
C ASN A 227 15.18 -22.02 33.20
N ARG A 228 14.84 -20.85 33.74
CA ARG A 228 15.68 -20.17 34.75
C ARG A 228 15.84 -20.98 36.03
N ARG A 229 14.79 -21.69 36.48
CA ARG A 229 14.91 -22.61 37.63
C ARG A 229 15.83 -23.79 37.32
N ILE A 230 15.72 -24.38 36.14
CA ILE A 230 16.63 -25.47 35.71
C ILE A 230 18.08 -24.98 35.70
N HIS A 231 18.35 -23.82 35.09
CA HIS A 231 19.69 -23.23 35.07
C HIS A 231 20.21 -22.85 36.46
N TYR A 232 19.33 -22.38 37.35
CA TYR A 232 19.70 -22.10 38.74
C TYR A 232 20.11 -23.38 39.48
N TRP A 233 19.29 -24.43 39.44
CA TRP A 233 19.59 -25.67 40.14
C TRP A 233 20.79 -26.41 39.57
N THR A 234 20.98 -26.38 38.24
CA THR A 234 22.19 -26.92 37.60
C THR A 234 23.45 -26.16 38.00
N GLY A 235 23.39 -24.83 38.12
CA GLY A 235 24.50 -24.02 38.64
C GLY A 235 24.81 -24.28 40.13
N VAL A 236 23.78 -24.39 40.98
CA VAL A 236 23.94 -24.73 42.41
C VAL A 236 24.53 -26.14 42.58
N ALA A 237 24.07 -27.11 41.80
CA ALA A 237 24.64 -28.46 41.80
C ALA A 237 26.11 -28.45 41.35
N GLY A 238 26.46 -27.66 40.33
CA GLY A 238 27.84 -27.46 39.88
C GLY A 238 28.74 -26.87 40.96
N LEU A 239 28.27 -25.87 41.71
CA LEU A 239 29.00 -25.30 42.85
C LEU A 239 29.24 -26.32 43.97
N PHE A 240 28.23 -27.14 44.28
CA PHE A 240 28.37 -28.21 45.28
C PHE A 240 29.41 -29.25 44.83
N LEU A 241 29.41 -29.58 43.54
CA LEU A 241 30.37 -30.52 42.95
C LEU A 241 31.80 -29.96 42.96
N LEU A 242 32.00 -28.67 42.71
CA LEU A 242 33.29 -27.99 42.87
C LEU A 242 33.76 -27.99 44.33
N ALA A 243 32.87 -27.72 45.29
CA ALA A 243 33.21 -27.77 46.70
C ALA A 243 33.61 -29.19 47.15
N LEU A 244 32.89 -30.21 46.69
CA LEU A 244 33.23 -31.61 46.94
C LEU A 244 34.59 -31.98 46.33
N MET A 245 34.87 -31.53 45.09
CA MET A 245 36.19 -31.69 44.47
C MET A 245 37.30 -31.01 45.28
N ALA A 246 37.06 -29.83 45.84
CA ALA A 246 38.04 -29.15 46.69
C ALA A 246 38.32 -29.92 47.99
N VAL A 247 37.27 -30.41 48.67
CA VAL A 247 37.41 -31.20 49.92
C VAL A 247 38.15 -32.52 49.67
N THR A 248 37.79 -33.22 48.60
CA THR A 248 38.43 -34.49 48.22
C THR A 248 39.88 -34.30 47.77
N SER A 249 40.20 -33.16 47.12
CA SER A 249 41.59 -32.75 46.81
C SER A 249 42.42 -32.47 48.07
N ILE A 250 41.86 -31.80 49.08
CA ILE A 250 42.54 -31.56 50.37
C ILE A 250 42.74 -32.88 51.13
N GLY A 251 41.72 -33.76 51.11
CA GLY A 251 41.78 -35.09 51.72
C GLY A 251 42.85 -36.00 51.12
N MET A 252 43.08 -35.92 49.80
CA MET A 252 44.17 -36.65 49.11
C MET A 252 45.56 -36.29 49.63
N VAL A 253 45.76 -35.08 50.14
CA VAL A 253 47.05 -34.62 50.68
C VAL A 253 47.28 -35.12 52.12
N HIS A 254 46.21 -35.32 52.89
CA HIS A 254 46.31 -35.56 54.34
C HIS A 254 45.97 -37.00 54.78
N TYR A 255 45.28 -37.80 53.96
CA TYR A 255 44.82 -39.15 54.31
C TYR A 255 45.24 -40.20 53.26
N ASP A 256 46.31 -40.93 53.57
CA ASP A 256 46.93 -41.92 52.68
C ASP A 256 46.03 -43.14 52.33
N PRO A 257 45.22 -43.72 53.25
CA PRO A 257 44.38 -44.89 52.93
C PRO A 257 43.30 -44.61 51.89
N TRP A 258 42.78 -43.38 51.86
CA TRP A 258 41.67 -42.98 50.99
C TRP A 258 42.14 -42.36 49.66
N ARG A 259 43.45 -42.13 49.52
CA ARG A 259 44.03 -41.42 48.37
C ARG A 259 43.68 -42.06 47.02
N LYS A 260 43.68 -43.40 46.93
CA LYS A 260 43.30 -44.14 45.71
C LYS A 260 41.83 -43.98 45.34
N VAL A 261 40.93 -44.00 46.33
CA VAL A 261 39.48 -43.85 46.12
C VAL A 261 39.17 -42.42 45.68
N MET A 262 39.79 -41.42 46.32
CA MET A 262 39.61 -40.01 45.97
C MET A 262 40.15 -39.67 44.58
N LEU A 263 41.33 -40.22 44.22
CA LEU A 263 41.88 -40.09 42.86
C LEU A 263 40.96 -40.74 41.82
N ALA A 264 40.34 -41.86 42.17
CA ALA A 264 39.40 -42.55 41.28
C ALA A 264 38.08 -41.78 41.09
N MET A 265 37.62 -41.04 42.11
CA MET A 265 36.50 -40.11 41.99
C MET A 265 36.82 -38.92 41.08
N HIS A 266 37.99 -38.31 41.26
CA HIS A 266 38.41 -37.16 40.44
C HIS A 266 38.64 -37.50 38.96
N THR A 267 39.13 -38.71 38.68
CA THR A 267 39.41 -39.17 37.31
C THR A 267 38.20 -39.81 36.62
N GLY A 268 37.06 -39.94 37.31
CA GLY A 268 35.85 -40.58 36.77
C GLY A 268 35.94 -42.10 36.60
N THR A 269 37.04 -42.72 37.05
CA THR A 269 37.30 -44.15 36.89
C THR A 269 36.37 -45.03 37.72
N ILE A 270 35.83 -44.51 38.84
CA ILE A 270 34.78 -45.18 39.63
C ILE A 270 33.47 -45.38 38.85
N PHE A 271 33.17 -44.52 37.87
CA PHE A 271 31.93 -44.58 37.09
C PHE A 271 32.08 -45.37 35.77
N GLY A 272 33.17 -46.12 35.60
CA GLY A 272 33.35 -46.99 34.43
C GLY A 272 33.78 -46.27 33.15
N LEU A 273 34.14 -44.98 33.22
CA LEU A 273 34.77 -44.24 32.13
C LEU A 273 36.27 -44.61 32.09
N GLY A 274 36.54 -45.78 31.52
CA GLY A 274 37.81 -46.48 31.63
C GLY A 274 39.03 -45.78 30.99
N HIS A 275 40.15 -45.91 31.70
CA HIS A 275 41.53 -46.05 31.21
C HIS A 275 41.82 -45.55 29.77
N ARG A 276 42.26 -44.29 29.62
CA ARG A 276 43.47 -43.98 28.81
C ARG A 276 44.05 -42.56 28.83
N TYR A 277 43.41 -41.55 29.40
CA TYR A 277 44.00 -40.20 29.36
C TYR A 277 43.82 -39.43 30.68
N TYR A 278 44.95 -39.10 31.30
CA TYR A 278 45.09 -38.27 32.51
C TYR A 278 44.61 -36.80 32.33
N TYR A 279 44.06 -36.45 31.17
CA TYR A 279 43.65 -35.08 30.81
C TYR A 279 42.18 -34.75 31.13
N PHE A 280 41.41 -35.70 31.66
CA PHE A 280 39.95 -35.53 31.82
C PHE A 280 39.53 -34.71 33.06
N THR A 281 40.42 -34.50 34.03
CA THR A 281 40.15 -33.65 35.21
C THR A 281 39.88 -32.20 34.78
N ASP A 282 40.66 -31.68 33.84
CA ASP A 282 40.47 -30.32 33.35
C ASP A 282 39.18 -30.17 32.56
N THR A 283 38.79 -31.16 31.75
CA THR A 283 37.54 -31.09 30.99
C THR A 283 36.29 -31.10 31.87
N VAL A 284 36.27 -31.89 32.95
CA VAL A 284 35.13 -31.91 33.89
C VAL A 284 35.09 -30.62 34.70
N SER A 285 36.23 -30.10 35.15
CA SER A 285 36.31 -28.82 35.83
C SER A 285 35.92 -27.65 34.92
N ILE A 286 36.36 -27.64 33.65
CA ILE A 286 35.97 -26.63 32.64
C ILE A 286 34.47 -26.71 32.35
N LEU A 287 33.91 -27.91 32.17
CA LEU A 287 32.48 -28.08 31.93
C LEU A 287 31.66 -27.60 33.13
N THR A 288 32.11 -27.91 34.34
CA THR A 288 31.46 -27.44 35.58
C THR A 288 31.55 -25.92 35.71
N LEU A 289 32.69 -25.32 35.33
CA LEU A 289 32.89 -23.88 35.33
C LEU A 289 32.02 -23.17 34.26
N LEU A 290 31.86 -23.77 33.08
CA LEU A 290 30.96 -23.27 32.03
C LEU A 290 29.49 -23.33 32.47
N ILE A 291 29.07 -24.41 33.14
CA ILE A 291 27.73 -24.52 33.72
C ILE A 291 27.51 -23.44 34.78
N CYS A 292 28.47 -23.24 35.69
CA CYS A 292 28.42 -22.17 36.69
C CYS A 292 28.36 -20.77 36.06
N LEU A 293 29.18 -20.49 35.04
CA LEU A 293 29.20 -19.21 34.32
C LEU A 293 27.88 -18.94 33.60
N SER A 294 27.28 -19.98 33.01
CA SER A 294 25.96 -19.88 32.36
C SER A 294 24.86 -19.50 33.36
N GLY A 295 24.90 -20.06 34.57
CA GLY A 295 23.96 -19.73 35.65
C GLY A 295 24.14 -18.30 36.16
N LEU A 296 25.39 -17.84 36.29
CA LEU A 296 25.73 -16.48 36.71
C LEU A 296 25.26 -15.43 35.68
N LEU A 297 25.52 -15.66 34.39
CA LEU A 297 25.10 -14.78 33.30
C LEU A 297 23.57 -14.61 33.28
N MET A 298 22.81 -15.67 33.56
CA MET A 298 21.35 -15.60 33.67
C MET A 298 20.84 -14.75 34.85
N TYR A 299 21.65 -14.54 35.89
CA TYR A 299 21.29 -13.69 37.03
C TYR A 299 21.65 -12.22 36.79
N VAL A 300 22.78 -11.96 36.12
CA VAL A 300 23.27 -10.61 35.81
C VAL A 300 22.55 -9.99 34.60
N TYR A 301 22.16 -10.80 33.62
CA TYR A 301 21.52 -10.31 32.39
C TYR A 301 20.18 -9.60 32.60
N PRO A 302 19.21 -10.12 33.39
CA PRO A 302 17.92 -9.45 33.59
C PRO A 302 17.96 -8.06 34.24
N PRO A 303 18.73 -7.79 35.31
CA PRO A 303 18.88 -6.42 35.83
C PRO A 303 19.62 -5.52 34.85
N LEU A 304 20.65 -6.01 34.16
CA LEU A 304 21.38 -5.24 33.15
C LEU A 304 20.49 -4.84 31.96
N ASN A 305 19.71 -5.78 31.44
CA ASN A 305 18.77 -5.54 30.34
C ASN A 305 17.67 -4.55 30.73
N ARG A 306 17.13 -4.65 31.96
CA ARG A 306 16.18 -3.67 32.49
C ARG A 306 16.77 -2.26 32.58
N TRP A 307 18.03 -2.15 32.99
CA TRP A 307 18.74 -0.88 33.06
C TRP A 307 18.98 -0.29 31.66
N LEU A 308 19.44 -1.11 30.70
CA LEU A 308 19.64 -0.70 29.30
C LEU A 308 18.36 -0.21 28.65
N LYS A 309 17.23 -0.91 28.86
CA LYS A 309 15.94 -0.52 28.30
C LYS A 309 15.47 0.84 28.83
N ARG A 310 15.60 1.09 30.14
CA ARG A 310 15.30 2.40 30.74
C ARG A 310 16.16 3.52 30.13
N LYS A 311 17.46 3.27 29.96
CA LYS A 311 18.39 4.21 29.30
C LYS A 311 17.95 4.52 27.86
N LYS A 312 17.59 3.49 27.08
CA LYS A 312 17.10 3.66 25.69
C LYS A 312 15.82 4.51 25.64
N ASP A 313 14.84 4.19 26.48
CA ASP A 313 13.56 4.91 26.52
C ASP A 313 13.74 6.37 26.90
N GLN A 314 14.69 6.66 27.80
CA GLN A 314 15.01 8.02 28.21
C GLN A 314 15.65 8.82 27.05
N ILE A 315 16.61 8.24 26.34
CA ILE A 315 17.23 8.86 25.16
C ILE A 315 16.18 9.14 24.06
N LEU A 316 15.24 8.22 23.84
CA LEU A 316 14.17 8.41 22.87
C LEU A 316 13.26 9.59 23.24
N LYS A 317 12.86 9.68 24.52
CA LYS A 317 12.04 10.79 25.02
C LYS A 317 12.74 12.13 24.87
N ASP A 318 14.04 12.18 25.14
CA ASP A 318 14.83 13.41 25.00
C ASP A 318 14.94 13.84 23.52
N LYS A 319 15.14 12.89 22.61
CA LYS A 319 15.14 13.17 21.16
C LYS A 319 13.78 13.68 20.66
N MET A 320 12.67 13.08 21.12
CA MET A 320 11.33 13.52 20.72
C MET A 320 11.01 14.92 21.25
N ARG A 321 11.45 15.26 22.48
CA ARG A 321 11.33 16.62 23.02
C ARG A 321 12.13 17.63 22.20
N ALA A 322 13.37 17.31 21.87
CA ALA A 322 14.21 18.18 21.04
C ALA A 322 13.60 18.43 19.64
N ALA A 323 13.06 17.38 19.00
CA ALA A 323 12.37 17.50 17.71
C ALA A 323 11.10 18.35 17.81
N ALA A 324 10.32 18.21 18.89
CA ALA A 324 9.12 19.02 19.11
C ALA A 324 9.45 20.51 19.37
N GLU A 325 10.52 20.80 20.12
CA GLU A 325 10.99 22.17 20.35
C GLU A 325 11.51 22.83 19.07
N GLN A 326 12.19 22.07 18.21
CA GLN A 326 12.67 22.56 16.92
C GLN A 326 11.51 22.88 15.96
N ALA A 327 10.53 21.98 15.84
CA ALA A 327 9.33 22.21 15.05
C ALA A 327 8.49 23.41 15.55
N ALA A 328 8.46 23.64 16.87
CA ALA A 328 7.79 24.81 17.46
C ALA A 328 8.51 26.13 17.13
N ARG A 329 9.84 26.15 17.09
CA ARG A 329 10.64 27.33 16.69
C ARG A 329 10.44 27.67 15.21
N GLU A 330 10.40 26.67 14.34
CA GLU A 330 10.18 26.85 12.90
C GLU A 330 8.76 27.39 12.60
N ARG A 331 7.73 26.94 13.33
CA ARG A 331 6.37 27.51 13.23
C ARG A 331 6.28 28.94 13.75
N GLY A 332 7.03 29.29 14.79
CA GLY A 332 7.07 30.65 15.32
C GLY A 332 7.72 31.67 14.37
N GLN A 333 8.68 31.25 13.55
CA GLN A 333 9.34 32.12 12.57
C GLN A 333 8.50 32.35 11.30
N ASN A 334 7.72 31.35 10.87
CA ASN A 334 6.83 31.50 9.70
C ASN A 334 5.51 32.23 9.99
N GLY A 335 5.19 32.53 11.25
CA GLY A 335 3.98 33.28 11.65
C GLY A 335 4.18 34.78 11.85
N SER A 336 5.40 35.29 11.65
CA SER A 336 5.73 36.72 11.81
C SER A 336 6.27 37.40 10.54
N SER A 337 6.09 36.77 9.39
CA SER A 337 6.26 37.37 8.05
C SER A 337 4.92 37.35 7.35
#